data_AF-A0A537FWP2-F1
#
_entry.id   AF-A0A537FWP2-F1
#
_cell.length_a   1.000
_cell.length_b   1.000
_cell.length_c   1.000
_cell.angle_alpha   90.00
_cell.angle_beta   90.00
_cell.angle_gamma   90.00
#
_symmetry.space_group_name_H-M   'P 1'
#
loop_
_entity.id
_entity.type
_entity.pdbx_description
1 polymer ?
#
loop_
_entity_poly.entity_id
_entity_poly.type
_entity_poly.pdbx_seq_one_letter_code
_entity_poly.pdbx_strand_id
1 'polypeptide(L)'
;GFLIPVTEIVSAKIPFLLGGAVIVEQVFNWPGMGRMAWQAAQDRDYPVIMGIALVAAAFVRLGNLLQRVVFTAVNPRASKE
;
A
#
# COMPACT_ATOMS: atom_id res chain seq x y z
N GLY A 1 -9.03 24.52 -0.32
CA GLY A 1 -8.59 24.54 1.08
C GLY A 1 -8.42 23.13 1.63
N PHE A 2 -9.52 22.44 1.94
CA PHE A 2 -9.49 21.17 2.70
C PHE A 2 -9.29 19.88 1.89
N LEU A 3 -9.57 19.87 0.58
CA LEU A 3 -9.50 18.63 -0.21
C LEU A 3 -8.05 18.11 -0.38
N ILE A 4 -7.07 19.02 -0.38
CA ILE A 4 -5.64 18.72 -0.55
C ILE A 4 -5.12 17.77 0.54
N PRO A 5 -5.18 18.12 1.84
CA PRO A 5 -4.69 17.25 2.90
C PRO A 5 -5.52 15.96 3.02
N VAL A 6 -6.81 15.97 2.68
CA VAL A 6 -7.66 14.77 2.75
C VAL A 6 -7.19 13.70 1.77
N THR A 7 -6.89 14.05 0.52
CA THR A 7 -6.37 13.08 -0.46
C THR A 7 -5.04 12.46 -0.05
N GLU A 8 -4.17 13.24 0.57
CA GLU A 8 -2.86 12.79 1.03
C GLU A 8 -2.97 11.85 2.25
N ILE A 9 -3.84 12.20 3.21
CA ILE A 9 -4.11 11.36 4.39
C ILE A 9 -4.76 10.02 4.00
N VAL A 10 -5.69 10.02 3.03
CA VAL A 10 -6.35 8.79 2.57
C VAL A 10 -5.35 7.86 1.87
N SER A 11 -4.50 8.42 0.99
CA SER A 11 -3.46 7.66 0.30
C SER A 11 -2.44 7.05 1.27
N ALA A 12 -2.01 7.81 2.28
CA ALA A 12 -1.09 7.35 3.33
C ALA A 12 -1.64 6.19 4.19
N LYS A 13 -2.95 5.98 4.22
CA LYS A 13 -3.59 4.87 4.96
C LYS A 13 -3.67 3.57 4.16
N ILE A 14 -3.50 3.59 2.84
CA ILE A 14 -3.55 2.38 2.00
C ILE A 14 -2.51 1.32 2.43
N PRO A 15 -1.22 1.65 2.66
CA PRO A 15 -0.24 0.66 3.11
C PRO A 15 -0.59 0.07 4.48
N PHE A 16 -1.18 0.89 5.36
CA PHE A 16 -1.63 0.45 6.67
C PHE A 16 -2.76 -0.59 6.58
N LEU A 17 -3.70 -0.39 5.64
CA LEU A 17 -4.77 -1.36 5.37
C LEU A 17 -4.22 -2.68 4.82
N LEU A 18 -3.22 -2.63 3.94
CA LEU A 18 -2.54 -3.84 3.44
C LEU A 18 -1.84 -4.61 4.58
N GLY A 19 -1.20 -3.91 5.51
CA GLY A 19 -0.61 -4.52 6.70
C GLY A 19 -1.66 -5.15 7.63
N GLY A 20 -2.80 -4.47 7.85
CA GLY A 20 -3.92 -5.01 8.62
C GLY A 20 -4.59 -6.22 7.95
N ALA A 21 -4.63 -6.26 6.62
CA ALA A 21 -5.17 -7.39 5.86
C ALA A 21 -4.39 -8.69 6.12
N VAL A 22 -3.08 -8.62 6.40
CA VAL A 22 -2.28 -9.78 6.80
C VAL A 22 -2.87 -10.45 8.04
N ILE A 23 -3.27 -9.67 9.05
CA ILE A 23 -3.85 -10.20 10.30
C ILE A 23 -5.20 -10.86 10.01
N VAL A 24 -6.03 -10.23 9.17
CA VAL A 24 -7.33 -10.79 8.75
C VAL A 24 -7.14 -12.11 7.99
N GLU A 25 -6.15 -12.19 7.11
CA GLU A 25 -5.81 -13.42 6.37
C GLU A 25 -5.40 -14.56 7.31
N GLN A 26 -4.66 -14.26 8.39
CA GLN A 26 -4.29 -15.26 9.41
C GLN A 26 -5.50 -15.73 10.21
N VAL A 27 -6.31 -14.81 10.73
CA VAL A 27 -7.43 -15.14 11.63
C VAL A 27 -8.53 -15.91 10.90
N PHE A 28 -8.85 -15.52 9.67
CA PHE A 28 -9.90 -16.16 8.87
C PHE A 28 -9.39 -17.26 7.93
N ASN A 29 -8.11 -17.60 8.00
CA ASN A 29 -7.48 -18.63 7.18
C ASN A 29 -7.62 -18.37 5.66
N TRP A 30 -7.78 -17.11 5.25
CA TRP A 30 -8.00 -16.70 3.86
C TRP A 30 -6.69 -16.87 3.05
N PRO A 31 -6.72 -17.47 1.85
CA PRO A 31 -5.53 -17.62 1.03
C PRO A 31 -5.13 -16.27 0.42
N GLY A 32 -4.07 -15.65 0.97
CA GLY A 32 -3.55 -14.35 0.53
C GLY A 32 -2.04 -14.22 0.67
N MET A 33 -1.50 -13.13 0.09
CA MET A 33 -0.05 -12.86 0.05
C MET A 33 0.52 -12.51 1.42
N GLY A 34 -0.28 -11.91 2.31
CA GLY A 34 0.12 -11.61 3.68
C GLY A 34 0.36 -12.90 4.48
N ARG A 35 -0.47 -13.91 4.25
CA ARG A 35 -0.29 -15.22 4.86
C ARG A 35 0.99 -15.92 4.41
N MET A 36 1.30 -15.86 3.12
CA MET A 36 2.56 -16.37 2.57
C MET A 36 3.77 -15.65 3.17
N ALA A 37 3.70 -14.34 3.36
CA ALA A 37 4.77 -13.57 3.99
C ALA A 37 5.04 -14.02 5.44
N TRP A 38 3.98 -14.33 6.18
CA TRP A 38 4.09 -14.84 7.55
C TRP A 38 4.71 -16.24 7.60
N GLN A 39 4.28 -17.16 6.74
CA GLN A 39 4.89 -18.49 6.65
C GLN A 39 6.36 -18.40 6.26
N ALA A 40 6.70 -17.59 5.25
CA ALA A 40 8.07 -17.36 4.83
C ALA A 40 8.92 -16.74 5.97
N ALA A 41 8.36 -15.87 6.79
CA ALA A 41 9.04 -15.34 7.97
C ALA A 41 9.32 -16.42 9.03
N GLN A 42 8.40 -17.37 9.22
CA GLN A 42 8.57 -18.50 10.13
C GLN A 42 9.65 -19.47 9.62
N ASP A 43 9.61 -19.80 8.32
CA ASP A 43 10.54 -20.71 7.65
C ASP A 43 11.88 -20.06 7.29
N ARG A 44 12.05 -18.76 7.61
CA ARG A 44 13.21 -17.92 7.25
C ARG A 44 13.54 -17.94 5.75
N ASP A 45 12.50 -18.03 4.92
CA ASP A 45 12.61 -17.97 3.47
C ASP A 45 12.74 -16.50 3.02
N TYR A 46 13.95 -15.96 3.15
CA TYR A 46 14.28 -14.59 2.78
C TYR A 46 13.93 -14.23 1.32
N PRO A 47 14.16 -15.11 0.31
CA PRO A 47 13.71 -14.86 -1.06
C PRO A 47 12.21 -14.54 -1.17
N VAL A 48 11.35 -15.29 -0.51
CA VAL A 48 9.90 -15.09 -0.57
C VAL A 48 9.48 -13.81 0.14
N ILE A 49 10.04 -13.53 1.32
CA ILE A 49 9.79 -12.28 2.05
C ILE A 49 10.18 -11.07 1.19
N MET A 50 11.35 -11.13 0.55
CA MET A 50 11.84 -10.04 -0.29
C MET A 50 10.98 -9.87 -1.54
N GLY A 51 10.51 -10.96 -2.16
CA GLY A 51 9.56 -10.92 -3.27
C GLY A 51 8.24 -10.25 -2.89
N ILE A 52 7.66 -10.62 -1.75
CA ILE A 52 6.40 -10.02 -1.27
C ILE A 52 6.60 -8.55 -0.90
N ALA A 53 7.73 -8.20 -0.27
CA ALA A 53 8.08 -6.82 0.05
C ALA A 53 8.23 -5.95 -1.21
N LEU A 54 8.83 -6.48 -2.29
CA LEU A 54 8.94 -5.77 -3.58
C LEU A 54 7.56 -5.54 -4.21
N VAL A 55 6.68 -6.55 -4.20
CA VAL A 55 5.31 -6.42 -4.70
C VAL A 55 4.55 -5.37 -3.88
N ALA A 56 4.64 -5.42 -2.56
CA ALA A 56 4.01 -4.43 -1.68
C ALA A 56 4.56 -3.01 -1.95
N ALA A 57 5.88 -2.86 -2.08
CA ALA A 57 6.50 -1.58 -2.41
C ALA A 57 6.04 -1.04 -3.78
N ALA A 58 5.90 -1.92 -4.78
CA ALA A 58 5.35 -1.56 -6.09
C ALA A 58 3.90 -1.06 -5.98
N PHE A 59 3.04 -1.74 -5.22
CA PHE A 59 1.66 -1.32 -4.95
C PHE A 59 1.60 0.05 -4.26
N VAL A 60 2.41 0.26 -3.22
CA VAL A 60 2.51 1.56 -2.53
C VAL A 60 2.99 2.64 -3.50
N ARG A 61 3.97 2.35 -4.36
CA ARG A 61 4.45 3.29 -5.37
C ARG A 61 3.37 3.66 -6.38
N LEU A 62 2.57 2.68 -6.83
CA LEU A 62 1.44 2.90 -7.72
C LEU A 62 0.35 3.76 -7.05
N GLY A 63 0.02 3.49 -5.78
CA GLY A 63 -0.91 4.31 -5.00
C GLY A 63 -0.45 5.77 -4.89
N ASN A 64 0.83 5.99 -4.61
CA ASN A 64 1.41 7.33 -4.57
C ASN A 64 1.39 8.03 -5.94
N LEU A 65 1.61 7.30 -7.04
CA LEU A 65 1.48 7.83 -8.40
C LEU A 65 0.04 8.25 -8.70
N LEU A 66 -0.94 7.43 -8.35
CA LEU A 66 -2.36 7.75 -8.48
C LEU A 66 -2.72 8.98 -7.66
N GLN A 67 -2.22 9.09 -6.42
CA GLN A 67 -2.42 10.29 -5.59
C GLN A 67 -1.92 11.54 -6.31
N ARG A 68 -0.72 11.50 -6.92
CA ARG A 68 -0.18 12.65 -7.67
C ARG A 68 -1.06 13.04 -8.85
N VAL A 69 -1.57 12.07 -9.60
CA VAL A 69 -2.49 12.32 -10.72
C VAL A 69 -3.78 12.96 -10.23
N VAL A 70 -4.39 12.40 -9.17
CA VAL A 70 -5.61 12.94 -8.56
C VAL A 70 -5.35 14.34 -8.01
N PHE A 71 -4.20 14.58 -7.40
CA PHE A 71 -3.80 15.90 -6.89
C PHE A 71 -3.70 16.94 -8.00
N THR A 72 -3.02 16.63 -9.10
CA THR A 72 -2.93 17.51 -10.28
C THR A 72 -4.30 17.77 -10.91
N ALA A 73 -5.18 16.77 -10.96
CA ALA A 73 -6.53 16.90 -11.51
C ALA A 73 -7.45 17.76 -10.63
N VAL A 74 -7.39 17.59 -9.30
CA VAL A 74 -8.20 18.34 -8.33
C VAL A 74 -7.69 19.78 -8.17
N ASN A 75 -6.39 20.02 -8.37
CA ASN A 75 -5.82 21.37 -8.32
C ASN A 75 -4.95 21.67 -9.56
N PRO A 76 -5.58 21.96 -10.73
CA PRO A 76 -4.85 22.29 -11.96
C PRO A 76 -4.07 23.62 -11.87
N ARG A 77 -4.25 24.41 -10.81
CA ARG A 77 -3.50 25.66 -10.56
C ARG A 77 -2.12 25.43 -9.93
N ALA A 78 -1.89 24.31 -9.24
CA ALA A 78 -0.58 23.98 -8.67
C ALA A 78 0.46 23.53 -9.72
N SER A 79 0.03 23.29 -10.97
CA SER A 79 0.90 22.87 -12.07
C SER A 79 1.55 24.04 -12.84
N LYS A 80 1.23 25.30 -12.50
CA LYS A 80 1.69 26.50 -13.24
C LYS A 80 2.65 27.40 -12.48
N GLU A 81 3.08 27.02 -11.27
CA GLU A 81 4.16 27.67 -10.53
C GLU A 81 5.35 26.73 -10.41
#